data_AF-A0A7J6U8K5-F1
#
_entry.id   AF-A0A7J6U8K5-F1
#
_cell.length_a   1.000
_cell.length_b   1.000
_cell.length_c   1.000
_cell.angle_alpha   90.00
_cell.angle_beta   90.00
_cell.angle_gamma   90.00
#
_symmetry.space_group_name_H-M   'P 1'
#
loop_
_entity.id
_entity.type
_entity.pdbx_description
1 polymer ?
#
loop_
_entity_poly.entity_id
_entity_poly.type
_entity_poly.pdbx_seq_one_letter_code
_entity_poly.pdbx_strand_id
1 'polypeptide(L)'
;MAPPRSRRAHGGGRATDADAPTRKEDLANLFGDDDADRYAVGDDKRALFESFKTESSTGGGQKAHQRSRHQQQEPSGKGGIYYANDPGHDSLESKSKSQERALAAAQKAAARRSRDSEGFTWKKATIGLLFLSLFSAGALSTVFTIYDFFAAGFKHVDINDAPALRQVLLSGDPALVYCFDKSMKVNKVPPVLKEADRDLRGIASTYTMDCHEPLPDTGKSIYQKYKFSSSLMPAFVVANGDRPIQLNPNSMASPQTVVEFTKANTKPIVRFAKNAKQLDGMCLSRQRCLLIGYRHKFPDQVKKVLRNAMKSHRG
;
A
#
# COMPACT_ATOMS: atom_id res chain seq x y z
N MET A 1 -61.91 -32.43 36.21
CA MET A 1 -61.67 -31.45 37.29
C MET A 1 -60.89 -30.28 36.72
N ALA A 2 -61.46 -29.09 36.77
CA ALA A 2 -60.88 -27.79 36.42
C ALA A 2 -61.37 -26.78 37.47
N PRO A 3 -60.82 -25.55 37.55
CA PRO A 3 -59.46 -25.11 37.88
C PRO A 3 -59.48 -24.25 39.18
N PRO A 4 -58.46 -23.42 39.46
CA PRO A 4 -58.83 -22.03 39.72
C PRO A 4 -57.99 -20.98 38.97
N ARG A 5 -58.75 -19.98 38.51
CA ARG A 5 -58.34 -18.69 37.95
C ARG A 5 -57.70 -17.82 39.03
N SER A 6 -56.61 -17.12 38.71
CA SER A 6 -56.18 -15.93 39.44
C SER A 6 -56.37 -14.70 38.56
N ARG A 7 -57.26 -13.81 39.02
CA ARG A 7 -57.48 -12.46 38.51
C ARG A 7 -56.42 -11.53 39.10
N ARG A 8 -55.80 -10.69 38.28
CA ARG A 8 -55.44 -9.33 38.71
C ARG A 8 -55.80 -8.34 37.62
N ALA A 9 -56.42 -7.28 38.10
CA ALA A 9 -57.08 -6.23 37.38
C ALA A 9 -56.24 -4.94 37.40
N HIS A 10 -56.66 -4.03 36.53
CA HIS A 10 -56.48 -2.58 36.56
C HIS A 10 -55.14 -1.98 36.13
N GLY A 11 -55.24 -1.19 35.05
CA GLY A 11 -54.24 -0.24 34.57
C GLY A 11 -54.69 0.43 33.29
N GLY A 12 -55.92 0.98 33.26
CA GLY A 12 -56.44 1.74 32.13
C GLY A 12 -55.81 3.12 32.06
N GLY A 13 -54.70 3.24 31.33
CA GLY A 13 -54.10 4.50 30.92
C GLY A 13 -54.68 4.94 29.58
N ARG A 14 -55.51 5.99 29.63
CA ARG A 14 -56.10 6.67 28.48
C ARG A 14 -54.99 7.48 27.80
N ALA A 15 -54.41 6.95 26.72
CA ALA A 15 -53.51 7.72 25.86
C ALA A 15 -54.37 8.61 24.96
N THR A 16 -54.14 9.91 25.07
CA THR A 16 -54.68 10.94 24.19
C THR A 16 -54.08 10.80 22.80
N ASP A 17 -54.94 10.73 21.79
CA ASP A 17 -54.60 10.94 20.39
C ASP A 17 -54.10 12.38 20.20
N ALA A 18 -52.79 12.55 20.01
CA ALA A 18 -52.20 13.68 19.31
C ALA A 18 -50.75 13.31 18.93
N ASP A 19 -50.37 13.68 17.72
CA ASP A 19 -49.02 13.64 17.15
C ASP A 19 -48.51 12.26 16.70
N ALA A 20 -49.00 11.85 15.53
CA ALA A 20 -48.28 10.95 14.63
C ALA A 20 -47.00 11.66 14.12
N PRO A 21 -45.78 11.18 14.44
CA PRO A 21 -44.56 11.76 13.91
C PRO A 21 -44.43 11.44 12.42
N THR A 22 -44.33 12.49 11.61
CA THR A 22 -44.07 12.33 10.18
C THR A 22 -42.64 11.84 9.96
N ARG A 23 -42.48 10.91 9.02
CA ARG A 23 -41.25 10.17 8.64
C ARG A 23 -40.11 11.06 8.07
N LYS A 24 -40.11 12.36 8.34
CA LYS A 24 -39.11 13.34 7.88
C LYS A 24 -38.22 13.89 8.99
N GLU A 25 -38.51 13.62 10.26
CA GLU A 25 -37.74 14.19 11.39
C GLU A 25 -36.68 13.23 11.97
N ASP A 26 -36.69 11.94 11.62
CA ASP A 26 -35.72 10.95 12.13
C ASP A 26 -34.37 10.89 11.37
N LEU A 27 -34.16 11.73 10.36
CA LEU A 27 -32.87 11.82 9.64
C LEU A 27 -32.02 13.03 10.03
N ALA A 28 -32.56 13.98 10.80
CA ALA A 28 -31.82 15.13 11.30
C ALA A 28 -31.01 14.81 12.58
N ASN A 29 -31.43 13.83 13.38
CA ASN A 29 -30.77 13.48 14.65
C ASN A 29 -29.60 12.49 14.54
N LEU A 30 -29.16 12.11 13.33
CA LEU A 30 -27.99 11.24 13.14
C LEU A 30 -26.68 11.99 12.84
N PHE A 31 -26.73 13.31 12.66
CA PHE A 31 -25.57 14.16 12.50
C PHE A 31 -25.75 15.40 13.38
N GLY A 32 -25.03 15.45 14.51
CA GLY A 32 -25.18 16.50 15.52
C GLY A 32 -25.11 17.93 14.97
N ASP A 33 -26.02 18.77 15.48
CA ASP A 33 -26.23 20.19 15.18
C ASP A 33 -25.11 21.14 15.71
N ASP A 34 -23.83 20.75 15.63
CA ASP A 34 -22.73 21.56 16.19
C ASP A 34 -22.09 22.57 15.21
N ASP A 35 -22.60 22.76 13.99
CA ASP A 35 -21.90 23.58 12.96
C ASP A 35 -22.75 24.64 12.23
N ALA A 36 -24.00 24.90 12.64
CA ALA A 36 -24.86 25.87 11.93
C ALA A 36 -24.54 27.35 12.20
N ASP A 37 -23.96 27.71 13.36
CA ASP A 37 -23.84 29.11 13.79
C ASP A 37 -22.49 29.79 13.50
N ARG A 38 -21.57 29.14 12.76
CA ARG A 38 -20.20 29.67 12.58
C ARG A 38 -19.94 30.49 11.32
N TYR A 39 -20.99 30.94 10.61
CA TYR A 39 -20.85 31.73 9.38
C TYR A 39 -21.49 33.12 9.47
N ALA A 40 -21.04 33.94 10.42
CA ALA A 40 -20.99 35.38 10.21
C ALA A 40 -19.73 35.69 9.38
N VAL A 41 -19.92 35.91 8.09
CA VAL A 41 -18.86 36.28 7.14
C VAL A 41 -18.56 37.77 7.33
N GLY A 42 -17.44 38.08 7.99
CA GLY A 42 -16.82 39.40 7.98
C GLY A 42 -15.75 39.51 6.89
N ASP A 43 -15.69 40.67 6.24
CA ASP A 43 -14.89 41.04 5.06
C ASP A 43 -13.35 41.10 5.26
N ASP A 44 -12.71 40.07 5.82
CA ASP A 44 -11.25 40.08 6.09
C ASP A 44 -10.42 39.22 5.13
N LYS A 45 -10.83 39.11 3.86
CA LYS A 45 -10.07 38.33 2.85
C LYS A 45 -8.86 39.05 2.24
N ARG A 46 -8.61 40.31 2.61
CA ARG A 46 -7.52 41.11 2.03
C ARG A 46 -6.23 41.11 2.87
N ALA A 47 -6.31 40.89 4.18
CA ALA A 47 -5.13 40.93 5.06
C ALA A 47 -4.26 39.66 4.98
N LEU A 48 -4.84 38.49 4.72
CA LEU A 48 -4.11 37.20 4.69
C LEU A 48 -3.24 36.99 3.44
N PHE A 49 -3.44 37.77 2.37
CA PHE A 49 -2.64 37.68 1.15
C PHE A 49 -1.41 38.60 1.16
N GLU A 50 -1.37 39.61 2.04
CA GLU A 50 -0.25 40.55 2.16
C GLU A 50 0.88 39.98 3.04
N SER A 51 0.58 39.11 4.02
CA SER A 51 1.60 38.52 4.90
C SER A 51 2.52 37.51 4.22
N PHE A 52 2.11 36.93 3.08
CA PHE A 52 2.97 36.02 2.30
C PHE A 52 3.95 36.72 1.36
N LYS A 53 3.85 38.05 1.20
CA LYS A 53 4.70 38.80 0.27
C LYS A 53 5.98 39.35 0.92
N THR A 54 6.03 39.42 2.24
CA THR A 54 7.11 40.09 3.00
C THR A 54 8.28 39.19 3.43
N GLU A 55 8.21 37.87 3.27
CA GLU A 55 9.31 36.97 3.71
C GLU A 55 10.32 36.59 2.60
N SER A 56 10.19 37.12 1.38
CA SER A 56 11.08 36.75 0.26
C SER A 56 12.29 37.68 0.03
N SER A 57 12.55 38.65 0.90
CA SER A 57 13.65 39.60 0.70
C SER A 57 14.39 39.93 1.98
N THR A 58 15.33 39.07 2.37
CA THR A 58 16.63 39.51 2.94
C THR A 58 17.64 38.39 2.75
N GLY A 59 18.59 38.64 1.85
CA GLY A 59 19.72 37.77 1.58
C GLY A 59 20.91 38.03 2.51
N GLY A 60 21.82 37.06 2.47
CA GLY A 60 23.17 37.11 3.05
C GLY A 60 23.62 35.65 3.18
N GLY A 61 24.42 35.06 2.29
CA GLY A 61 25.62 35.57 1.68
C GLY A 61 26.80 34.89 2.36
N GLN A 62 27.27 33.76 1.83
CA GLN A 62 28.61 33.25 2.14
C GLN A 62 29.13 32.22 1.11
N LYS A 63 30.12 32.72 0.36
CA LYS A 63 31.37 32.09 -0.07
C LYS A 63 31.35 30.78 -0.87
N ALA A 64 31.76 30.94 -2.11
CA ALA A 64 32.37 29.91 -2.95
C ALA A 64 33.60 29.30 -2.26
N HIS A 65 33.65 27.97 -2.18
CA HIS A 65 34.91 27.23 -2.10
C HIS A 65 34.95 26.17 -3.19
N GLN A 66 35.92 26.39 -4.06
CA GLN A 66 36.34 25.54 -5.15
C GLN A 66 37.14 24.34 -4.61
N ARG A 67 37.13 23.25 -5.39
CA ARG A 67 38.24 22.32 -5.68
C ARG A 67 38.24 20.92 -5.00
N SER A 68 38.02 19.93 -5.87
CA SER A 68 38.70 18.63 -6.02
C SER A 68 39.11 17.82 -4.78
N ARG A 69 38.68 16.55 -4.75
CA ARG A 69 39.55 15.40 -5.13
C ARG A 69 38.81 14.07 -4.98
N HIS A 70 39.20 13.16 -5.87
CA HIS A 70 39.08 11.70 -5.78
C HIS A 70 39.26 11.16 -4.35
N GLN A 71 38.40 10.22 -3.96
CA GLN A 71 38.84 9.08 -3.16
C GLN A 71 37.90 7.89 -3.38
N GLN A 72 38.38 6.98 -4.22
CA GLN A 72 37.87 5.64 -4.43
C GLN A 72 38.38 4.80 -3.25
N GLN A 73 37.45 4.28 -2.44
CA GLN A 73 37.74 3.40 -1.32
C GLN A 73 37.86 1.96 -1.82
N GLU A 74 39.07 1.41 -1.70
CA GLU A 74 39.30 0.04 -1.23
C GLU A 74 40.40 0.13 -0.16
N PRO A 75 40.37 -0.69 0.90
CA PRO A 75 41.18 -1.92 0.82
C PRO A 75 40.66 -3.09 1.67
N SER A 76 41.03 -4.32 1.27
CA SER A 76 41.67 -5.33 2.15
C SER A 76 41.43 -6.74 1.62
N GLY A 77 42.46 -7.37 1.03
CA GLY A 77 42.35 -8.77 0.60
C GLY A 77 43.66 -9.38 0.10
N LYS A 78 44.64 -9.50 0.99
CA LYS A 78 45.85 -10.35 0.96
C LYS A 78 46.01 -11.33 -0.21
N GLY A 79 47.08 -11.17 -0.99
CA GLY A 79 47.64 -12.21 -1.86
C GLY A 79 49.11 -11.92 -2.14
N GLY A 80 50.00 -12.66 -1.49
CA GLY A 80 51.46 -12.46 -1.58
C GLY A 80 52.01 -12.86 -2.95
N ILE A 81 52.90 -12.01 -3.48
CA ILE A 81 53.69 -12.27 -4.68
C ILE A 81 55.13 -12.55 -4.21
N TYR A 82 55.65 -13.73 -4.58
CA TYR A 82 57.04 -14.11 -4.40
C TYR A 82 57.86 -13.52 -5.56
N TYR A 83 58.94 -12.80 -5.24
CA TYR A 83 59.99 -12.47 -6.20
C TYR A 83 61.03 -13.59 -6.19
N ALA A 84 61.20 -14.27 -7.32
CA ALA A 84 62.35 -15.12 -7.57
C ALA A 84 63.44 -14.25 -8.21
N ASN A 85 64.65 -14.38 -7.67
CA ASN A 85 65.85 -13.70 -8.13
C ASN A 85 66.22 -14.11 -9.57
N ASP A 86 66.52 -13.11 -10.40
CA ASP A 86 67.26 -13.25 -11.65
C ASP A 86 68.76 -13.37 -11.35
N PRO A 87 69.47 -14.26 -12.06
CA PRO A 87 70.84 -13.98 -12.43
C PRO A 87 71.04 -14.13 -13.95
N GLY A 88 71.79 -13.19 -14.51
CA GLY A 88 72.78 -13.51 -15.54
C GLY A 88 72.30 -13.48 -16.99
N HIS A 89 72.56 -12.32 -17.60
CA HIS A 89 73.28 -12.09 -18.86
C HIS A 89 73.59 -13.30 -19.80
N ASP A 90 73.48 -12.99 -21.09
CA ASP A 90 74.09 -13.65 -22.26
C ASP A 90 73.33 -14.80 -22.93
N SER A 91 72.53 -14.47 -23.96
CA SER A 91 72.64 -15.06 -25.32
C SER A 91 71.46 -14.60 -26.19
N LEU A 92 71.68 -13.49 -26.89
CA LEU A 92 70.90 -13.12 -28.06
C LEU A 92 71.14 -14.12 -29.19
N GLU A 93 70.14 -14.25 -30.06
CA GLU A 93 70.30 -14.59 -31.48
C GLU A 93 70.09 -16.03 -32.01
N SER A 94 69.26 -16.88 -31.37
CA SER A 94 68.83 -18.14 -32.05
C SER A 94 67.36 -18.57 -31.90
N LYS A 95 66.52 -17.84 -31.16
CA LYS A 95 65.15 -18.31 -30.82
C LYS A 95 64.01 -17.86 -31.74
N SER A 96 64.22 -17.02 -32.76
CA SER A 96 63.11 -16.50 -33.58
C SER A 96 62.43 -17.57 -34.44
N LYS A 97 63.18 -18.50 -35.04
CA LYS A 97 62.63 -19.53 -35.94
C LYS A 97 61.80 -20.62 -35.22
N SER A 98 62.09 -20.91 -33.96
CA SER A 98 61.33 -21.91 -33.19
C SER A 98 60.01 -21.35 -32.67
N GLN A 99 59.98 -20.07 -32.31
CA GLN A 99 58.80 -19.40 -31.77
C GLN A 99 57.76 -19.13 -32.87
N GLU A 100 58.22 -18.81 -34.08
CA GLU A 100 57.36 -18.64 -35.27
C GLU A 100 56.70 -19.95 -35.71
N ARG A 101 57.41 -21.09 -35.60
CA ARG A 101 56.84 -22.43 -35.86
C ARG A 101 55.81 -22.84 -34.81
N ALA A 102 55.99 -22.47 -33.54
CA ALA A 102 55.03 -22.75 -32.48
C ALA A 102 53.73 -21.94 -32.66
N LEU A 103 53.84 -20.66 -33.04
CA LEU A 103 52.67 -19.82 -33.34
C LEU A 103 51.93 -20.30 -34.60
N ALA A 104 52.65 -20.70 -35.65
CA ALA A 104 52.04 -21.28 -36.85
C ALA A 104 51.35 -22.63 -36.57
N ALA A 105 51.91 -23.46 -35.68
CA ALA A 105 51.28 -24.71 -35.25
C ALA A 105 50.04 -24.46 -34.38
N ALA A 106 50.07 -23.47 -33.49
CA ALA A 106 48.93 -23.08 -32.67
C ALA A 106 47.78 -22.52 -33.53
N GLN A 107 48.09 -21.69 -34.54
CA GLN A 107 47.09 -21.18 -35.48
C GLN A 107 46.49 -22.30 -36.35
N LYS A 108 47.31 -23.27 -36.80
CA LYS A 108 46.78 -24.47 -37.51
C LYS A 108 45.92 -25.36 -36.62
N ALA A 109 46.24 -25.50 -35.33
CA ALA A 109 45.43 -26.26 -34.38
C ALA A 109 44.10 -25.55 -34.09
N ALA A 110 44.09 -24.22 -33.96
CA ALA A 110 42.88 -23.42 -33.80
C ALA A 110 41.99 -23.47 -35.06
N ALA A 111 42.58 -23.38 -36.26
CA ALA A 111 41.85 -23.48 -37.53
C ALA A 111 41.27 -24.89 -37.79
N ARG A 112 41.86 -25.95 -37.23
CA ARG A 112 41.28 -27.30 -37.27
C ARG A 112 40.09 -27.44 -36.33
N ARG A 113 40.11 -26.80 -35.15
CA ARG A 113 38.97 -26.84 -34.20
C ARG A 113 37.72 -26.14 -34.72
N SER A 114 37.85 -25.14 -35.59
CA SER A 114 36.69 -24.47 -36.22
C SER A 114 36.10 -25.24 -37.41
N ARG A 115 36.77 -26.28 -37.92
CA ARG A 115 36.30 -27.05 -39.09
C ARG A 115 35.42 -28.24 -38.73
N ASP A 116 35.53 -28.76 -37.51
CA ASP A 116 34.73 -29.90 -37.04
C ASP A 116 33.31 -29.51 -36.54
N SER A 117 32.95 -28.21 -36.55
CA SER A 117 31.59 -27.75 -36.21
C SER A 117 30.61 -27.72 -37.39
N GLU A 118 31.03 -28.07 -38.61
CA GLU A 118 30.20 -27.96 -39.83
C GLU A 118 29.14 -29.07 -40.01
N GLY A 119 28.96 -29.96 -39.03
CA GLY A 119 27.93 -31.01 -39.06
C GLY A 119 26.72 -30.78 -38.16
N PHE A 120 26.75 -29.81 -37.25
CA PHE A 120 25.59 -29.55 -36.36
C PHE A 120 24.60 -28.64 -37.09
N THR A 121 23.70 -29.28 -37.83
CA THR A 121 22.60 -28.66 -38.57
C THR A 121 21.93 -27.56 -37.74
N TRP A 122 22.31 -26.31 -37.99
CA TRP A 122 21.86 -25.12 -37.25
C TRP A 122 20.32 -25.00 -37.25
N LYS A 123 19.67 -25.58 -38.27
CA LYS A 123 18.21 -25.74 -38.37
C LYS A 123 17.59 -26.63 -37.27
N LYS A 124 18.30 -27.64 -36.76
CA LYS A 124 17.85 -28.45 -35.62
C LYS A 124 18.07 -27.72 -34.29
N ALA A 125 19.12 -26.92 -34.21
CA ALA A 125 19.40 -26.08 -33.04
C ALA A 125 18.34 -24.99 -32.85
N THR A 126 17.92 -24.31 -33.93
CA THR A 126 16.89 -23.26 -33.85
C THR A 126 15.52 -23.79 -33.47
N ILE A 127 15.13 -24.98 -33.98
CA ILE A 127 13.88 -25.65 -33.58
C ILE A 127 13.93 -26.02 -32.08
N GLY A 128 15.03 -26.60 -31.61
CA GLY A 128 15.18 -26.93 -30.18
C GLY A 128 15.09 -25.69 -29.27
N LEU A 129 15.66 -24.57 -29.69
CA LEU A 129 15.64 -23.32 -28.94
C LEU A 129 14.23 -22.69 -28.89
N LEU A 130 13.45 -22.81 -29.97
CA LEU A 130 12.03 -22.39 -30.00
C LEU A 130 11.15 -23.22 -29.07
N PHE A 131 11.34 -24.54 -29.02
CA PHE A 131 10.59 -25.39 -28.08
C PHE A 131 10.97 -25.11 -26.63
N LEU A 132 12.26 -24.89 -26.35
CA LEU A 132 12.72 -24.50 -25.02
C LEU A 132 12.13 -23.14 -24.60
N SER A 133 12.07 -22.16 -25.51
CA SER A 133 11.48 -20.85 -25.21
C SER A 133 9.98 -20.96 -24.93
N LEU A 134 9.23 -21.75 -25.71
CA LEU A 134 7.80 -21.96 -25.48
C LEU A 134 7.52 -22.66 -24.15
N PHE A 135 8.32 -23.68 -23.79
CA PHE A 135 8.19 -24.37 -22.50
C PHE A 135 8.55 -23.47 -21.32
N SER A 136 9.63 -22.68 -21.45
CA SER A 136 10.04 -21.75 -20.40
C SER A 136 8.99 -20.66 -20.15
N ALA A 137 8.37 -20.10 -21.20
CA ALA A 137 7.30 -19.12 -21.06
C ALA A 137 6.05 -19.71 -20.37
N GLY A 138 5.67 -20.94 -20.72
CA GLY A 138 4.55 -21.64 -20.08
C GLY A 138 4.83 -21.96 -18.60
N ALA A 139 6.01 -22.47 -18.28
CA ALA A 139 6.40 -22.80 -16.91
C ALA A 139 6.53 -21.56 -16.01
N LEU A 140 7.04 -20.44 -16.53
CA LEU A 140 7.07 -19.18 -15.80
C LEU A 140 5.65 -18.69 -15.47
N SER A 141 4.72 -18.75 -16.43
CA SER A 141 3.33 -18.33 -16.19
C SER A 141 2.65 -19.18 -15.13
N THR A 142 2.89 -20.48 -15.07
CA THR A 142 2.30 -21.35 -14.03
C THR A 142 2.93 -21.13 -12.66
N VAL A 143 4.24 -20.90 -12.60
CA VAL A 143 4.91 -20.54 -11.34
C VAL A 143 4.38 -19.21 -10.80
N PHE A 144 4.14 -18.21 -11.67
CA PHE A 144 3.54 -16.94 -11.24
C PHE A 144 2.13 -17.11 -10.70
N THR A 145 1.26 -17.90 -11.35
CA THR A 145 -0.11 -18.12 -10.84
C THR A 145 -0.13 -18.90 -9.52
N ILE A 146 0.78 -19.86 -9.36
CA ILE A 146 0.96 -20.60 -8.10
C ILE A 146 1.49 -19.66 -7.02
N TYR A 147 2.46 -18.80 -7.33
CA TYR A 147 2.99 -17.82 -6.40
C TYR A 147 1.90 -16.82 -5.96
N ASP A 148 1.12 -16.28 -6.88
CA ASP A 148 -0.01 -15.40 -6.57
C ASP A 148 -1.13 -16.11 -5.81
N PHE A 149 -1.22 -17.43 -5.91
CA PHE A 149 -2.12 -18.23 -5.10
C PHE A 149 -1.61 -18.41 -3.66
N PHE A 150 -0.30 -18.57 -3.47
CA PHE A 150 0.32 -18.67 -2.13
C PHE A 150 0.52 -17.32 -1.45
N ALA A 151 0.79 -16.26 -2.22
CA ALA A 151 0.87 -14.88 -1.74
C ALA A 151 -0.51 -14.30 -1.42
N ALA A 152 -1.58 -15.01 -1.80
CA ALA A 152 -2.93 -14.62 -1.47
C ALA A 152 -3.33 -15.05 -0.08
N GLY A 153 -3.59 -14.04 0.73
CA GLY A 153 -4.10 -14.21 2.06
C GLY A 153 -3.94 -12.92 2.83
N PHE A 154 -4.59 -12.91 3.98
CA PHE A 154 -4.50 -11.80 4.89
C PHE A 154 -3.05 -11.70 5.41
N LYS A 155 -2.43 -10.54 5.16
CA LYS A 155 -1.08 -10.26 5.67
C LYS A 155 -1.17 -9.96 7.16
N HIS A 156 -0.39 -10.66 7.96
CA HIS A 156 -0.35 -10.39 9.39
C HIS A 156 0.45 -9.12 9.67
N VAL A 157 -0.11 -8.24 10.50
CA VAL A 157 0.53 -7.01 10.98
C VAL A 157 0.64 -7.10 12.49
N ASP A 158 1.87 -6.97 12.99
CA ASP A 158 2.15 -6.88 14.42
C ASP A 158 1.77 -5.47 14.93
N ILE A 159 1.11 -5.42 16.08
CA ILE A 159 0.72 -4.16 16.73
C ILE A 159 1.94 -3.41 17.28
N ASN A 160 3.01 -4.12 17.59
CA ASN A 160 4.26 -3.55 18.06
C ASN A 160 5.08 -2.93 16.92
N ASP A 161 4.80 -3.30 15.66
CA ASP A 161 5.40 -2.71 14.47
C ASP A 161 4.67 -1.41 14.09
N ALA A 162 5.02 -0.32 14.80
CA ALA A 162 4.45 1.00 14.59
C ALA A 162 4.45 1.48 13.12
N PRO A 163 5.53 1.35 12.32
CA PRO A 163 5.49 1.78 10.93
C PRO A 163 4.54 0.94 10.07
N ALA A 164 4.50 -0.39 10.23
CA ALA A 164 3.54 -1.24 9.51
C ALA A 164 2.09 -0.91 9.88
N LEU A 165 1.84 -0.67 11.17
CA LEU A 165 0.52 -0.32 11.68
C LEU A 165 0.05 1.04 11.17
N ARG A 166 0.93 2.05 11.17
CA ARG A 166 0.66 3.37 10.58
C ARG A 166 0.43 3.25 9.08
N GLN A 167 1.16 2.39 8.39
CA GLN A 167 0.91 2.13 6.98
C GLN A 167 -0.51 1.58 6.76
N VAL A 168 -0.98 0.61 7.55
CA VAL A 168 -2.33 0.06 7.33
C VAL A 168 -3.43 1.03 7.76
N LEU A 169 -3.29 1.69 8.90
CA LEU A 169 -4.35 2.51 9.47
C LEU A 169 -4.37 3.96 8.95
N LEU A 170 -3.22 4.50 8.50
CA LEU A 170 -3.06 5.92 8.17
C LEU A 170 -2.53 6.20 6.75
N SER A 171 -2.09 5.21 5.97
CA SER A 171 -1.62 5.45 4.58
C SER A 171 -2.70 6.07 3.69
N GLY A 172 -3.96 5.73 3.97
CA GLY A 172 -5.11 6.02 3.12
C GLY A 172 -5.30 5.05 1.97
N ASP A 173 -4.43 4.04 1.85
CA ASP A 173 -4.65 2.91 0.95
C ASP A 173 -5.87 2.10 1.40
N PRO A 174 -6.68 1.59 0.45
CA PRO A 174 -7.86 0.82 0.80
C PRO A 174 -7.43 -0.53 1.42
N ALA A 175 -7.88 -0.78 2.63
CA ALA A 175 -7.55 -1.97 3.41
C ALA A 175 -8.79 -2.55 4.08
N LEU A 176 -8.93 -3.88 4.01
CA LEU A 176 -9.85 -4.67 4.83
C LEU A 176 -9.04 -5.34 5.94
N VAL A 177 -9.36 -5.04 7.18
CA VAL A 177 -8.63 -5.53 8.35
C VAL A 177 -9.52 -6.47 9.14
N TYR A 178 -9.01 -7.66 9.41
CA TYR A 178 -9.60 -8.63 10.32
C TYR A 178 -8.86 -8.62 11.66
N CYS A 179 -9.59 -8.31 12.71
CA CYS A 179 -9.15 -8.41 14.09
C CYS A 179 -9.24 -9.87 14.54
N PHE A 180 -8.15 -10.42 15.04
CA PHE A 180 -8.17 -11.69 15.76
C PHE A 180 -7.92 -11.45 17.25
N ASP A 181 -8.31 -12.43 18.05
CA ASP A 181 -8.03 -12.46 19.48
C ASP A 181 -7.03 -13.60 19.76
N LYS A 182 -6.02 -13.34 20.59
CA LYS A 182 -5.05 -14.35 21.07
C LYS A 182 -5.73 -15.54 21.76
N SER A 183 -6.94 -15.34 22.32
CA SER A 183 -7.75 -16.41 22.93
C SER A 183 -8.34 -17.38 21.89
N MET A 184 -8.51 -16.94 20.63
CA MET A 184 -9.00 -17.78 19.55
C MET A 184 -7.84 -18.67 19.09
N LYS A 185 -7.94 -19.97 19.36
CA LYS A 185 -6.96 -20.96 18.90
C LYS A 185 -6.84 -20.90 17.38
N VAL A 186 -5.75 -20.30 16.94
CA VAL A 186 -5.29 -20.14 15.55
C VAL A 186 -6.12 -19.13 14.76
N ASN A 187 -5.49 -17.99 14.45
CA ASN A 187 -5.58 -17.07 13.30
C ASN A 187 -6.37 -17.54 12.05
N LYS A 188 -7.57 -18.08 12.23
CA LYS A 188 -8.37 -18.66 11.15
C LYS A 188 -9.37 -17.61 10.74
N VAL A 189 -8.95 -16.84 9.73
CA VAL A 189 -9.82 -15.90 9.05
C VAL A 189 -11.11 -16.63 8.62
N PRO A 190 -12.31 -16.09 8.93
CA PRO A 190 -13.58 -16.65 8.52
C PRO A 190 -13.60 -16.97 7.02
N PRO A 191 -14.22 -18.10 6.60
CA PRO A 191 -14.23 -18.51 5.19
C PRO A 191 -14.85 -17.43 4.29
N VAL A 192 -15.88 -16.72 4.77
CA VAL A 192 -16.50 -15.59 4.06
C VAL A 192 -15.48 -14.50 3.72
N LEU A 193 -14.58 -14.15 4.64
CA LEU A 193 -13.53 -13.15 4.41
C LEU A 193 -12.43 -13.70 3.50
N LYS A 194 -12.08 -14.97 3.65
CA LYS A 194 -11.07 -15.64 2.80
C LYS A 194 -11.53 -15.74 1.35
N GLU A 195 -12.81 -15.98 1.11
CA GLU A 195 -13.40 -15.98 -0.23
C GLU A 195 -13.46 -14.55 -0.80
N ALA A 196 -13.89 -13.57 0.01
CA ALA A 196 -13.94 -12.16 -0.38
C ALA A 196 -12.55 -11.58 -0.73
N ASP A 197 -11.48 -12.04 -0.08
CA ASP A 197 -10.10 -11.63 -0.36
C ASP A 197 -9.73 -11.80 -1.85
N ARG A 198 -10.19 -12.88 -2.48
CA ARG A 198 -9.93 -13.13 -3.91
C ARG A 198 -10.55 -12.07 -4.80
N ASP A 199 -11.76 -11.62 -4.47
CA ASP A 199 -12.51 -10.62 -5.23
C ASP A 199 -12.11 -9.17 -4.89
N LEU A 200 -11.38 -8.99 -3.80
CA LEU A 200 -10.84 -7.69 -3.36
C LEU A 200 -9.44 -7.41 -3.89
N ARG A 201 -8.79 -8.36 -4.56
CA ARG A 201 -7.47 -8.14 -5.18
C ARG A 201 -7.52 -6.98 -6.19
N GLY A 202 -6.58 -6.06 -6.06
CA GLY A 202 -6.53 -4.82 -6.85
C GLY A 202 -7.59 -3.78 -6.46
N ILE A 203 -8.35 -4.01 -5.38
CA ILE A 203 -9.35 -3.06 -4.86
C ILE A 203 -8.97 -2.61 -3.46
N ALA A 204 -8.65 -3.57 -2.60
CA ALA A 204 -8.22 -3.34 -1.22
C ALA A 204 -7.23 -4.42 -0.79
N SER A 205 -6.23 -4.04 -0.02
CA SER A 205 -5.33 -4.98 0.64
C SER A 205 -6.00 -5.61 1.86
N THR A 206 -5.71 -6.87 2.17
CA THR A 206 -6.28 -7.58 3.33
C THR A 206 -5.23 -7.82 4.41
N TYR A 207 -5.59 -7.55 5.67
CA TYR A 207 -4.66 -7.64 6.80
C TYR A 207 -5.29 -8.31 8.02
N THR A 208 -4.50 -9.04 8.80
CA THR A 208 -4.88 -9.54 10.13
C THR A 208 -4.05 -8.88 11.23
N MET A 209 -4.68 -8.47 12.34
CA MET A 209 -3.97 -7.91 13.50
C MET A 209 -4.73 -8.16 14.81
N ASP A 210 -4.04 -8.06 15.95
CA ASP A 210 -4.68 -8.12 17.28
C ASP A 210 -5.29 -6.76 17.64
N CYS A 211 -6.61 -6.65 17.63
CA CYS A 211 -7.27 -5.38 17.93
C CYS A 211 -7.51 -5.13 19.42
N HIS A 212 -7.26 -6.13 20.27
CA HIS A 212 -7.38 -6.02 21.73
C HIS A 212 -6.10 -5.51 22.37
N GLU A 213 -4.95 -5.76 21.74
CA GLU A 213 -3.66 -5.25 22.20
C GLU A 213 -3.64 -3.70 22.20
N PRO A 214 -3.13 -3.07 23.27
CA PRO A 214 -3.02 -1.62 23.34
C PRO A 214 -1.99 -1.11 22.31
N LEU A 215 -2.37 -0.05 21.59
CA LEU A 215 -1.50 0.58 20.61
C LEU A 215 -0.31 1.28 21.31
N PRO A 216 0.92 1.16 20.78
CA PRO A 216 2.12 1.70 21.45
C PRO A 216 2.05 3.22 21.66
N ASP A 217 1.45 3.94 20.71
CA ASP A 217 1.37 5.42 20.76
C ASP A 217 0.35 5.95 21.76
N THR A 218 -0.72 5.18 22.07
CA THR A 218 -1.86 5.71 22.86
C THR A 218 -2.21 4.91 24.10
N GLY A 219 -1.69 3.69 24.24
CA GLY A 219 -2.09 2.73 25.27
C GLY A 219 -3.53 2.22 25.16
N LYS A 220 -4.32 2.70 24.18
CA LYS A 220 -5.69 2.26 23.92
C LYS A 220 -5.69 1.18 22.85
N SER A 221 -6.59 0.21 22.97
CA SER A 221 -6.79 -0.79 21.92
C SER A 221 -7.49 -0.19 20.69
N ILE A 222 -7.45 -0.88 19.54
CA ILE A 222 -8.15 -0.44 18.32
C ILE A 222 -9.65 -0.30 18.58
N TYR A 223 -10.24 -1.24 19.33
CA TYR A 223 -11.65 -1.17 19.74
C TYR A 223 -11.98 0.11 20.51
N GLN A 224 -11.15 0.46 21.49
CA GLN A 224 -11.36 1.65 22.31
C GLN A 224 -11.12 2.94 21.52
N LYS A 225 -10.03 2.99 20.73
CA LYS A 225 -9.66 4.16 19.94
C LYS A 225 -10.74 4.52 18.91
N TYR A 226 -11.28 3.53 18.22
CA TYR A 226 -12.29 3.73 17.19
C TYR A 226 -13.72 3.46 17.65
N LYS A 227 -13.94 3.23 18.95
CA LYS A 227 -15.25 2.95 19.55
C LYS A 227 -16.01 1.83 18.82
N PHE A 228 -15.30 0.79 18.43
CA PHE A 228 -15.91 -0.38 17.81
C PHE A 228 -16.67 -1.20 18.85
N SER A 229 -17.77 -1.80 18.41
CA SER A 229 -18.52 -2.70 19.28
C SER A 229 -17.75 -4.02 19.40
N SER A 230 -17.50 -4.45 20.64
CA SER A 230 -16.92 -5.76 20.94
C SER A 230 -17.89 -6.91 20.66
N SER A 231 -19.20 -6.64 20.60
CA SER A 231 -20.23 -7.64 20.28
C SER A 231 -20.35 -7.93 18.77
N LEU A 232 -19.81 -7.05 17.93
CA LEU A 232 -19.88 -7.18 16.48
C LEU A 232 -18.64 -7.90 15.95
N MET A 233 -18.80 -8.41 14.73
CA MET A 233 -17.74 -9.08 13.99
C MET A 233 -16.42 -8.27 14.01
N PRO A 234 -15.28 -8.95 14.17
CA PRO A 234 -14.00 -8.30 14.39
C PRO A 234 -13.37 -7.97 13.03
N ALA A 235 -14.05 -7.19 12.18
CA ALA A 235 -13.53 -6.76 10.88
C ALA A 235 -13.93 -5.31 10.57
N PHE A 236 -13.05 -4.57 9.91
CA PHE A 236 -13.30 -3.17 9.52
C PHE A 236 -12.58 -2.80 8.23
N VAL A 237 -13.04 -1.74 7.57
CA VAL A 237 -12.43 -1.17 6.36
C VAL A 237 -11.79 0.17 6.68
N VAL A 238 -10.61 0.41 6.11
CA VAL A 238 -9.90 1.68 6.15
C VAL A 238 -9.63 2.13 4.72
N ALA A 239 -9.84 3.41 4.43
CA ALA A 239 -9.48 4.01 3.15
C ALA A 239 -9.40 5.52 3.28
N ASN A 240 -8.72 6.18 2.34
CA ASN A 240 -8.70 7.64 2.18
C ASN A 240 -8.25 8.42 3.44
N GLY A 241 -7.56 7.77 4.38
CA GLY A 241 -7.18 8.31 5.68
C GLY A 241 -8.37 8.68 6.56
N ASP A 242 -9.54 8.09 6.26
CA ASP A 242 -10.75 8.25 7.06
C ASP A 242 -10.76 7.32 8.26
N ARG A 243 -11.66 7.63 9.20
CA ARG A 243 -11.86 6.78 10.36
C ARG A 243 -12.28 5.37 9.89
N PRO A 244 -11.64 4.31 10.41
CA PRO A 244 -12.03 2.93 10.16
C PRO A 244 -13.54 2.68 10.38
N ILE A 245 -14.15 1.91 9.48
CA ILE A 245 -15.59 1.58 9.51
C ILE A 245 -15.73 0.09 9.76
N GLN A 246 -16.35 -0.28 10.89
CA GLN A 246 -16.58 -1.68 11.26
C GLN A 246 -17.63 -2.33 10.35
N LEU A 247 -17.39 -3.58 9.95
CA LEU A 247 -18.39 -4.38 9.23
C LEU A 247 -19.51 -4.78 10.19
N ASN A 248 -20.75 -4.60 9.74
CA ASN A 248 -21.92 -5.09 10.47
C ASN A 248 -22.21 -6.56 10.09
N PRO A 249 -23.08 -7.27 10.84
CA PRO A 249 -23.40 -8.67 10.56
C PRO A 249 -23.99 -8.89 9.16
N ASN A 250 -24.77 -7.94 8.64
CA ASN A 250 -25.38 -8.04 7.31
C ASN A 250 -24.33 -7.94 6.19
N SER A 251 -23.33 -7.07 6.34
CA SER A 251 -22.21 -6.95 5.39
C SER A 251 -21.32 -8.19 5.39
N MET A 252 -21.37 -8.99 6.45
CA MET A 252 -20.66 -10.26 6.61
C MET A 252 -21.48 -11.49 6.22
N ALA A 253 -22.71 -11.32 5.72
CA ALA A 253 -23.60 -12.44 5.42
C ALA A 253 -23.07 -13.33 4.28
N SER A 254 -22.41 -12.75 3.28
CA SER A 254 -21.78 -13.49 2.18
C SER A 254 -20.47 -12.83 1.72
N PRO A 255 -19.62 -13.55 0.96
CA PRO A 255 -18.41 -12.96 0.40
C PRO A 255 -18.71 -11.73 -0.47
N GLN A 256 -19.80 -11.80 -1.24
CA GLN A 256 -20.20 -10.73 -2.15
C GLN A 256 -20.62 -9.47 -1.37
N THR A 257 -21.34 -9.60 -0.25
CA THR A 257 -21.71 -8.45 0.58
C THR A 257 -20.49 -7.78 1.22
N VAL A 258 -19.46 -8.56 1.58
CA VAL A 258 -18.18 -8.03 2.08
C VAL A 258 -17.50 -7.22 0.99
N VAL A 259 -17.45 -7.77 -0.22
CA VAL A 259 -16.83 -7.12 -1.38
C VAL A 259 -17.56 -5.82 -1.72
N GLU A 260 -18.88 -5.83 -1.77
CA GLU A 260 -19.72 -4.65 -2.04
C GLU A 260 -19.55 -3.59 -0.97
N PHE A 261 -19.61 -3.98 0.31
CA PHE A 261 -19.39 -3.08 1.44
C PHE A 261 -18.01 -2.43 1.37
N THR A 262 -16.97 -3.24 1.12
CA THR A 262 -15.60 -2.75 0.99
C THR A 262 -15.48 -1.81 -0.21
N LYS A 263 -15.96 -2.20 -1.39
CA LYS A 263 -15.98 -1.34 -2.60
C LYS A 263 -16.72 -0.02 -2.37
N ALA A 264 -17.81 -0.02 -1.61
CA ALA A 264 -18.59 1.18 -1.33
C ALA A 264 -17.82 2.15 -0.44
N ASN A 265 -17.17 1.64 0.61
CA ASN A 265 -16.46 2.43 1.61
C ASN A 265 -15.02 2.78 1.22
N THR A 266 -14.44 2.07 0.25
CA THR A 266 -13.11 2.39 -0.23
C THR A 266 -13.11 3.44 -1.32
N LYS A 267 -14.21 3.81 -1.98
CA LYS A 267 -14.20 4.71 -3.18
C LYS A 267 -13.32 5.96 -2.98
N PRO A 268 -12.51 6.38 -3.97
CA PRO A 268 -11.72 7.60 -3.86
C PRO A 268 -12.61 8.84 -3.67
N ILE A 269 -12.28 9.67 -2.70
CA ILE A 269 -13.03 10.89 -2.37
C ILE A 269 -12.16 12.11 -2.63
N VAL A 270 -12.71 13.08 -3.37
CA VAL A 270 -12.11 14.41 -3.51
C VAL A 270 -12.76 15.31 -2.47
N ARG A 271 -11.96 15.86 -1.55
CA ARG A 271 -12.43 16.77 -0.50
C ARG A 271 -12.10 18.22 -0.84
N PHE A 272 -12.98 19.12 -0.39
CA PHE A 272 -12.80 20.56 -0.54
C PHE A 272 -12.61 21.18 0.83
N ALA A 273 -11.41 21.70 1.09
CA ALA A 273 -11.14 22.47 2.28
C ALA A 273 -11.63 23.91 2.07
N LYS A 274 -12.55 24.37 2.93
CA LYS A 274 -13.08 25.76 2.89
C LYS A 274 -12.16 26.75 3.61
N ASN A 275 -11.33 26.27 4.53
CA ASN A 275 -10.45 27.08 5.36
C ASN A 275 -9.16 26.32 5.70
N ALA A 276 -8.16 27.03 6.22
CA ALA A 276 -6.85 26.48 6.56
C ALA A 276 -6.94 25.34 7.58
N LYS A 277 -7.87 25.41 8.55
CA LYS A 277 -8.06 24.36 9.56
C LYS A 277 -8.57 23.05 8.95
N GLN A 278 -9.52 23.12 8.02
CA GLN A 278 -9.98 21.94 7.28
C GLN A 278 -8.86 21.38 6.40
N LEU A 279 -8.07 22.27 5.78
CA LEU A 279 -6.94 21.84 4.97
C LEU A 279 -5.90 21.08 5.81
N ASP A 280 -5.59 21.59 6.99
CA ASP A 280 -4.66 20.94 7.93
C ASP A 280 -5.13 19.53 8.31
N GLY A 281 -6.38 19.41 8.77
CA GLY A 281 -6.95 18.11 9.14
C GLY A 281 -7.15 17.12 7.98
N MET A 282 -7.41 17.61 6.76
CA MET A 282 -7.63 16.74 5.60
C MET A 282 -6.33 16.34 4.88
N CYS A 283 -5.29 17.18 4.94
CA CYS A 283 -4.15 17.07 4.05
C CYS A 283 -2.80 17.24 4.76
N LEU A 284 -2.58 18.35 5.48
CA LEU A 284 -1.24 18.69 5.99
C LEU A 284 -0.82 17.82 7.18
N SER A 285 -1.77 17.32 7.96
CA SER A 285 -1.53 16.35 9.05
C SER A 285 -1.14 14.95 8.55
N ARG A 286 -1.13 14.72 7.24
CA ARG A 286 -0.83 13.42 6.63
C ARG A 286 0.58 13.39 6.06
N GLN A 287 1.20 12.22 6.05
CA GLN A 287 2.56 12.04 5.51
C GLN A 287 2.64 12.33 4.01
N ARG A 288 1.57 12.04 3.26
CA ARG A 288 1.45 12.27 1.83
C ARG A 288 0.07 12.83 1.53
N CYS A 289 0.01 13.93 0.79
CA CYS A 289 -1.24 14.50 0.33
C CYS A 289 -1.03 15.24 -1.00
N LEU A 290 -2.00 15.13 -1.90
CA LEU A 290 -2.05 15.93 -3.13
C LEU A 290 -3.02 17.08 -2.95
N LEU A 291 -2.50 18.30 -2.90
CA LEU A 291 -3.30 19.52 -2.90
C LEU A 291 -3.43 20.07 -4.32
N ILE A 292 -4.66 20.33 -4.75
CA ILE A 292 -4.94 20.97 -6.02
C ILE A 292 -5.59 22.32 -5.75
N GLY A 293 -4.82 23.38 -5.96
CA GLY A 293 -5.33 24.76 -5.87
C GLY A 293 -6.07 25.16 -7.14
N TYR A 294 -7.25 25.75 -6.99
CA TYR A 294 -8.00 26.32 -8.11
C TYR A 294 -8.56 27.68 -7.70
N ARG A 295 -8.42 28.70 -8.56
CA ARG A 295 -8.81 30.09 -8.23
C ARG A 295 -10.34 30.28 -8.10
N HIS A 296 -11.11 29.44 -8.79
CA HIS A 296 -12.57 29.52 -8.86
C HIS A 296 -13.23 28.21 -8.36
N LYS A 297 -14.53 28.06 -8.59
CA LYS A 297 -15.23 26.79 -8.31
C LYS A 297 -14.59 25.67 -9.13
N PHE A 298 -14.25 24.57 -8.46
CA PHE A 298 -13.59 23.43 -9.08
C PHE A 298 -14.54 22.75 -10.10
N PRO A 299 -14.22 22.76 -11.42
CA PRO A 299 -15.14 22.28 -12.45
C PRO A 299 -15.41 20.78 -12.33
N ASP A 300 -16.64 20.35 -12.62
CA ASP A 300 -17.03 18.94 -12.48
C ASP A 300 -16.30 18.01 -13.46
N GLN A 301 -15.92 18.52 -14.63
CA GLN A 301 -15.06 17.81 -15.58
C GLN A 301 -13.71 17.45 -14.96
N VAL A 302 -13.08 18.40 -14.27
CA VAL A 302 -11.81 18.18 -13.56
C VAL A 302 -12.01 17.16 -12.42
N LYS A 303 -13.13 17.21 -11.69
CA LYS A 303 -13.45 16.17 -10.68
C LYS A 303 -13.57 14.78 -11.28
N LYS A 304 -14.12 14.67 -12.49
CA LYS A 304 -14.27 13.38 -13.18
C LYS A 304 -12.92 12.84 -13.62
N VAL A 305 -12.09 13.69 -14.23
CA VAL A 305 -10.71 13.33 -14.63
C VAL A 305 -9.89 12.92 -13.41
N LEU A 306 -9.95 13.70 -12.34
CA LEU A 306 -9.23 13.40 -11.10
C LEU A 306 -9.70 12.08 -10.48
N ARG A 307 -11.01 11.84 -10.39
CA ARG A 307 -11.54 10.56 -9.90
C ARG A 307 -11.11 9.38 -10.76
N ASN A 308 -11.04 9.54 -12.07
CA ASN A 308 -10.55 8.49 -12.96
C ASN A 308 -9.06 8.25 -12.74
N ALA A 309 -8.25 9.30 -12.65
CA ALA A 309 -6.82 9.19 -12.34
C ALA A 309 -6.58 8.49 -10.98
N MET A 310 -7.31 8.89 -9.94
CA MET A 310 -7.24 8.26 -8.61
C MET A 310 -7.64 6.78 -8.64
N LYS A 311 -8.59 6.39 -9.50
CA LYS A 311 -8.97 4.98 -9.68
C LYS A 311 -7.88 4.21 -10.42
N SER A 312 -7.31 4.77 -11.47
CA SER A 312 -6.28 4.09 -12.29
C SER A 312 -4.93 3.93 -11.59
N HIS A 313 -4.63 4.79 -10.60
CA HIS A 313 -3.37 4.76 -9.86
C HIS A 313 -3.52 4.26 -8.42
N ARG A 314 -4.66 3.66 -8.09
CA ARG A 314 -4.80 2.92 -6.84
C ARG A 314 -4.18 1.54 -7.03
N GLY A 315 -3.21 1.21 -6.17
CA GLY A 315 -2.46 -0.04 -6.22
C GLY A 315 -3.33 -1.28 -6.08
#